data_AF-A0A966AMU8-F1
#
_entry.id   AF-A0A966AMU8-F1
#
_cell.length_a   1.000
_cell.length_b   1.000
_cell.length_c   1.000
_cell.angle_alpha   90.00
_cell.angle_beta   90.00
_cell.angle_gamma   90.00
#
_symmetry.space_group_name_H-M   'P 1'
#
loop_
_entity.id
_entity.type
_entity.pdbx_description
1 polymer ?
#
loop_
_entity_poly.entity_id
_entity_poly.type
_entity_poly.pdbx_seq_one_letter_code
_entity_poly.pdbx_strand_id
1 'polypeptide(L)' 'MKIEQVKAKTSKSNEMLQLARELAEEAAQLPESSDKRKWLEERAQKLVDDARALTDTAKQEITKYR' A
#
# COMPACT_ATOMS: atom_id res chain seq x y z
N MET A 1 -6.81 -1.19 24.88
CA MET A 1 -6.08 -1.53 23.63
C MET A 1 -6.86 -1.12 22.38
N LYS A 2 -6.83 0.16 21.96
CA LYS A 2 -7.50 0.60 20.70
C LYS A 2 -6.64 1.54 19.84
N ILE A 3 -5.88 2.44 20.46
CA ILE A 3 -5.02 3.40 19.73
C ILE A 3 -3.80 2.72 19.08
N GLU A 4 -3.21 1.72 19.74
CA GLU A 4 -2.04 1.00 19.22
C GLU A 4 -2.36 0.20 17.95
N GLN A 5 -3.58 -0.37 17.84
CA GLN A 5 -3.99 -1.10 16.64
C GLN A 5 -4.19 -0.18 15.44
N VAL A 6 -4.77 1.01 15.65
CA VAL A 6 -4.91 2.02 14.58
C VAL A 6 -3.54 2.50 14.14
N LYS A 7 -2.63 2.82 15.07
CA LYS A 7 -1.24 3.22 14.75
C LYS A 7 -0.49 2.13 13.98
N ALA A 8 -0.63 0.86 14.38
CA ALA A 8 -0.02 -0.26 13.69
C ALA A 8 -0.55 -0.43 12.25
N LYS A 9 -1.86 -0.30 12.05
CA LYS A 9 -2.48 -0.38 10.71
C LYS A 9 -2.02 0.77 9.81
N THR A 10 -1.95 1.99 10.33
CA THR A 10 -1.43 3.15 9.58
C THR A 10 0.05 3.00 9.24
N SER A 11 0.87 2.52 10.19
CA SER A 11 2.29 2.25 9.94
C SER A 11 2.47 1.23 8.82
N LYS A 12 1.73 0.12 8.88
CA LYS A 12 1.75 -0.93 7.85
C LYS A 12 1.28 -0.43 6.49
N SER A 13 0.25 0.43 6.46
CA SER A 13 -0.20 1.08 5.23
C SER A 13 0.89 1.96 4.62
N ASN A 14 1.65 2.70 5.43
CA ASN A 14 2.75 3.52 4.94
C ASN A 14 3.90 2.66 4.38
N GLU A 15 4.24 1.56 5.05
CA GLU A 15 5.25 0.61 4.55
C GLU A 15 4.83 0.03 3.18
N MET A 16 3.56 -0.34 3.01
CA MET A 16 3.03 -0.82 1.73
C MET A 16 3.09 0.24 0.62
N LEU A 17 2.78 1.49 0.94
CA LEU A 17 2.89 2.60 -0.03
C LEU A 17 4.34 2.88 -0.41
N GLN A 18 5.27 2.76 0.54
CA GLN A 18 6.70 2.93 0.27
C GLN A 18 7.21 1.82 -0.66
N LEU A 19 6.88 0.56 -0.36
CA LEU A 19 7.21 -0.58 -1.23
C LEU A 19 6.59 -0.43 -2.63
N ALA A 20 5.34 0.01 -2.71
CA ALA A 20 4.68 0.26 -3.99
C ALA A 20 5.43 1.32 -4.82
N ARG A 21 5.91 2.38 -4.15
CA ARG A 21 6.70 3.43 -4.78
C ARG A 21 8.03 2.89 -5.30
N GLU A 22 8.74 2.10 -4.51
CA GLU A 22 10.02 1.49 -4.93
C GLU A 22 9.83 0.59 -6.16
N LEU A 23 8.77 -0.22 -6.17
CA LEU A 23 8.44 -1.07 -7.33
C LEU A 23 8.08 -0.25 -8.57
N ALA A 24 7.36 0.86 -8.41
CA ALA A 24 7.05 1.77 -9.51
C ALA A 24 8.31 2.49 -10.03
N GLU A 25 9.24 2.86 -9.15
CA GLU A 25 10.53 3.44 -9.53
C GLU A 25 11.42 2.40 -10.26
N GLU A 26 11.41 1.13 -9.84
CA GLU A 26 12.08 0.05 -10.57
C GLU A 26 11.41 -0.22 -11.94
N ALA A 27 10.08 -0.20 -11.99
CA ALA A 27 9.32 -0.34 -13.24
C ALA A 27 9.65 0.77 -14.25
N ALA A 28 9.80 2.01 -13.78
CA ALA A 28 10.12 3.17 -14.61
C ALA A 28 11.51 3.07 -15.27
N GLN A 29 12.45 2.31 -14.67
CA GLN A 29 13.77 2.07 -15.24
C GLN A 29 13.76 0.98 -16.32
N LEU A 30 12.66 0.23 -16.46
CA LEU A 30 12.53 -0.84 -17.43
C LEU A 30 11.84 -0.37 -18.72
N PRO A 31 12.18 -0.98 -19.88
CA PRO A 31 11.47 -0.75 -21.13
C PRO A 31 9.97 -1.07 -21.00
N GLU A 32 9.11 -0.30 -21.68
CA GLU A 32 7.65 -0.52 -21.71
C GLU A 32 7.26 -1.93 -22.18
N SER A 33 8.07 -2.53 -23.04
CA SER A 33 7.85 -3.89 -23.56
C SER A 33 8.30 -5.00 -22.61
N SER A 34 8.87 -4.66 -21.45
CA SER A 34 9.38 -5.64 -20.49
C SER A 34 8.23 -6.27 -19.70
N ASP A 35 8.10 -7.60 -19.75
CA ASP A 35 7.15 -8.34 -18.91
C ASP A 35 7.41 -8.10 -17.42
N LYS A 36 8.68 -7.89 -17.05
CA LYS A 36 9.07 -7.52 -15.68
C LYS A 36 8.49 -6.16 -15.28
N ARG A 37 8.41 -5.19 -16.20
CA ARG A 37 7.81 -3.87 -15.92
C ARG A 37 6.33 -4.00 -15.61
N LYS A 38 5.57 -4.70 -16.47
CA LYS A 38 4.15 -4.94 -16.24
C LYS A 38 3.90 -5.62 -14.90
N TRP A 39 4.69 -6.65 -14.59
CA TRP A 39 4.60 -7.35 -13.31
C TRP A 39 4.88 -6.43 -12.11
N LEU A 40 5.90 -5.56 -12.21
CA LEU A 40 6.21 -4.58 -11.16
C LEU A 40 5.09 -3.53 -11.00
N GLU A 41 4.54 -3.01 -12.09
CA GLU A 41 3.42 -2.06 -12.08
C GLU A 41 2.16 -2.68 -11.46
N GLU A 42 1.82 -3.92 -11.85
CA GLU A 42 0.70 -4.66 -11.25
C GLU A 42 0.93 -4.92 -9.76
N ARG A 43 2.17 -5.26 -9.37
CA ARG A 43 2.52 -5.51 -7.98
C ARG A 43 2.48 -4.23 -7.14
N ALA A 44 2.97 -3.11 -7.68
CA ALA A 44 2.90 -1.80 -7.06
C ALA A 44 1.44 -1.37 -6.86
N GLN A 45 0.61 -1.53 -7.90
CA GLN A 45 -0.81 -1.22 -7.84
C GLN A 45 -1.53 -2.04 -6.76
N LYS A 46 -1.25 -3.35 -6.69
CA LYS A 46 -1.81 -4.22 -5.65
C LYS A 46 -1.45 -3.77 -4.23
N LEU A 47 -0.20 -3.33 -4.01
CA LEU A 47 0.22 -2.81 -2.71
C LEU A 47 -0.49 -1.49 -2.35
N VAL A 48 -0.75 -0.62 -3.32
CA VAL A 48 -1.55 0.61 -3.11
C VAL A 48 -2.98 0.27 -2.72
N ASP A 49 -3.58 -0.73 -3.36
CA ASP A 49 -4.95 -1.16 -3.05
C ASP A 49 -5.04 -1.82 -1.66
N ASP A 50 -4.06 -2.66 -1.30
CA ASP A 50 -3.95 -3.25 0.04
C ASP A 50 -3.75 -2.17 1.12
N ALA A 51 -2.93 -1.16 0.85
CA ALA A 51 -2.72 -0.01 1.75
C ALA A 51 -4.00 0.81 1.94
N ARG A 52 -4.75 1.06 0.87
CA ARG A 52 -6.06 1.74 0.93
C ARG A 52 -7.06 0.95 1.76
N ALA A 53 -7.16 -0.36 1.56
CA ALA A 53 -8.05 -1.22 2.33
C ALA A 53 -7.70 -1.22 3.84
N LEU A 54 -6.42 -1.25 4.18
CA LEU A 54 -5.93 -1.12 5.56
C LEU A 54 -6.30 0.23 6.17
N THR A 55 -6.11 1.31 5.42
CA THR A 55 -6.45 2.67 5.85
C THR A 55 -7.96 2.82 6.06
N ASP A 56 -8.79 2.28 5.17
CA ASP A 56 -10.23 2.36 5.30
C ASP A 56 -10.75 1.50 6.46
N THR A 57 -10.15 0.33 6.71
CA THR A 57 -10.43 -0.47 7.91
C THR A 57 -10.07 0.31 9.17
N ALA A 58 -8.92 1.00 9.19
CA ALA A 58 -8.51 1.83 10.32
C ALA A 58 -9.49 2.99 10.56
N LYS A 59 -9.98 3.65 9.50
CA LYS A 59 -11.01 4.69 9.59
C LYS A 59 -12.32 4.16 10.16
N GLN A 60 -12.81 3.02 9.67
CA GLN A 60 -14.04 2.41 10.15
C GLN A 60 -13.97 2.06 11.64
N GLU A 61 -12.81 1.57 12.11
CA GLU A 61 -12.61 1.33 13.54
C GLU A 61 -12.65 2.61 14.35
N ILE A 62 -12.05 3.71 13.87
CA ILE A 62 -12.16 5.02 14.52
C ILE A 62 -13.62 5.47 14.59
N THR A 63 -14.40 5.30 13.51
CA THR A 63 -15.80 5.71 13.45
C THR A 63 -16.71 4.87 14.35
N LYS A 64 -16.47 3.56 14.48
CA LYS A 64 -17.26 2.68 15.38
C LYS A 64 -17.05 2.97 16.87
N TYR A 65 -16.01 3.72 17.24
CA TYR A 65 -15.72 4.09 18.63
C TYR A 65 -16.07 5.54 18.96
N ARG A 66 -16.75 6.24 18.05
CA ARG A 66 -17.27 7.60 18.23
C ARG A 66 -18.76 7.56 18.50
#